data_AF-A0A383CMI8-F1
#
_entry.id   AF-A0A383CMI8-F1
#
_cell.length_a   1.000
_cell.length_b   1.000
_cell.length_c   1.000
_cell.angle_alpha   90.00
_cell.angle_beta   90.00
_cell.angle_gamma   90.00
#
_symmetry.space_group_name_H-M   'P 1'
#
loop_
_entity.id
_entity.type
_entity.pdbx_description
1 polymer ?
#
loop_
_entity_poly.entity_id
_entity_poly.type
_entity_poly.pdbx_seq_one_letter_code
_entity_poly.pdbx_strand_id
1 'polypeptide(L)'
;DRSKNETMALVPLFKDETRITVAQTCPPKVVFTGRSNDPGLRTSVKSIEPTASYDNIWQNINGLLRDKTIIEPIKECVIFSDLMHVPDSSFSSGIGNLDDWKFYFIQPGPVYDNLAVKDVSSINRIKTLNQLVKLDTRIQNAGTLQKPNVPLELLFNNQRVGQVVSEFDPGKEKGFLFQAYPAEVGIVEGRIILPKDDYELDNSWYVSMPIMDQIRCGIIGATAEDITILEMILRAIDP
;
A
#
# COMPACT_ATOMS: atom_id res chain seq x y z
N ASP A 1 13.82 5.45 5.89
CA ASP A 1 15.10 5.88 6.51
C ASP A 1 16.04 6.70 5.63
N ARG A 2 16.24 6.38 4.35
CA ARG A 2 17.14 7.15 3.46
C ARG A 2 16.83 8.66 3.44
N SER A 3 15.58 9.03 3.17
CA SER A 3 15.15 10.45 3.16
C SER A 3 15.35 11.16 4.49
N LYS A 4 15.20 10.45 5.63
CA LYS A 4 15.48 11.01 6.96
C LYS A 4 16.96 11.34 7.10
N ASN A 5 17.84 10.43 6.68
CA ASN A 5 19.30 10.63 6.74
C ASN A 5 19.75 11.76 5.81
N GLU A 6 19.23 11.81 4.58
CA GLU A 6 19.51 12.87 3.62
C GLU A 6 19.03 14.24 4.12
N THR A 7 17.84 14.32 4.72
CA THR A 7 17.37 15.53 5.39
C THR A 7 18.38 16.00 6.43
N MET A 8 18.88 15.10 7.28
CA MET A 8 19.87 15.45 8.31
C MET A 8 21.24 15.82 7.74
N ALA A 9 21.57 15.40 6.51
CA ALA A 9 22.77 15.82 5.80
C ALA A 9 22.61 17.19 5.12
N LEU A 10 21.38 17.56 4.73
CA LEU A 10 21.06 18.87 4.14
C LEU A 10 20.98 19.98 5.18
N VAL A 11 20.41 19.72 6.36
CA VAL A 11 20.17 20.73 7.40
C VAL A 11 21.42 21.59 7.71
N PRO A 12 22.63 21.02 7.89
CA PRO A 12 23.84 21.81 8.16
C PRO A 12 24.31 22.72 7.02
N LEU A 13 23.77 22.58 5.81
CA LEU A 13 24.09 23.45 4.66
C LEU A 13 23.37 24.80 4.76
N PHE A 14 22.31 24.88 5.56
CA PHE A 14 21.57 26.10 5.82
C PHE A 14 22.21 26.89 6.97
N LYS A 15 22.05 28.21 6.95
CA LYS A 15 22.49 29.07 8.05
C LYS A 15 21.63 28.84 9.28
N ASP A 16 22.17 29.14 10.46
CA ASP A 16 21.47 28.96 11.76
C ASP A 16 20.15 29.73 11.88
N GLU A 17 20.00 30.80 11.10
CA GLU A 17 18.81 31.65 11.08
C GLU A 17 17.70 31.13 10.16
N THR A 18 17.99 30.12 9.32
CA THR A 18 17.04 29.56 8.36
C THR A 18 15.87 28.91 9.10
N ARG A 19 14.65 29.35 8.79
CA ARG A 19 13.43 28.70 9.24
C ARG A 19 13.18 27.45 8.42
N ILE A 20 13.02 26.31 9.10
CA ILE A 20 12.76 25.00 8.51
C ILE A 20 11.36 24.54 8.94
N THR A 21 10.56 24.14 7.96
CA THR A 21 9.31 23.40 8.17
C THR A 21 9.46 22.02 7.56
N VAL A 22 9.29 20.97 8.37
CA VAL A 22 9.25 19.59 7.90
C VAL A 22 7.81 19.12 7.94
N ALA A 23 7.32 18.62 6.82
CA ALA A 23 5.97 18.09 6.70
C ALA A 23 5.98 16.69 6.08
N GLN A 24 5.00 15.90 6.49
CA GLN A 24 4.66 14.60 5.91
C GLN A 24 3.36 14.77 5.14
N THR A 25 3.25 14.23 3.92
CA THR A 25 2.06 14.36 3.06
C THR A 25 1.07 13.21 3.24
N CYS A 26 1.55 12.04 3.67
CA CYS A 26 0.72 10.88 3.98
C CYS A 26 1.05 10.37 5.39
N PRO A 27 0.15 10.51 6.39
CA PRO A 27 -0.96 11.46 6.40
C PRO A 27 -0.43 12.91 6.42
N PRO A 28 -1.20 13.90 5.90
CA PRO A 28 -0.80 15.30 5.89
C PRO A 28 -0.61 15.85 7.31
N LYS A 29 0.61 16.23 7.67
CA LYS A 29 0.92 16.92 8.94
C LYS A 29 2.22 17.69 8.87
N VAL A 30 2.29 18.80 9.61
CA VAL A 30 3.56 19.46 9.93
C VAL A 30 4.19 18.73 11.11
N VAL A 31 5.39 18.21 10.91
CA VAL A 31 6.14 17.41 11.89
C VAL A 31 7.08 18.29 12.72
N PHE A 32 7.57 19.37 12.13
CA PHE A 32 8.46 20.32 12.77
C PHE A 32 8.34 21.70 12.12
N THR A 33 8.42 22.75 12.94
CA THR A 33 8.65 24.13 12.51
C THR A 33 9.59 24.79 13.51
N GLY A 34 10.70 25.35 13.02
CA GLY A 34 11.69 25.98 13.88
C GLY A 34 12.91 26.43 13.09
N ARG A 35 14.04 26.65 13.77
CA ARG A 35 15.31 27.01 13.13
C ARG A 35 16.12 25.76 12.76
N SER A 36 17.07 25.90 11.84
CA SER A 36 17.96 24.82 11.41
C SER A 36 18.80 24.22 12.55
N ASN A 37 19.16 25.02 13.55
CA ASN A 37 19.93 24.61 14.72
C ASN A 37 19.06 24.14 15.92
N ASP A 38 17.74 24.04 15.74
CA ASP A 38 16.84 23.59 16.80
C ASP A 38 17.12 22.12 17.18
N PRO A 39 17.40 21.81 18.46
CA PRO A 39 17.65 20.43 18.91
C PRO A 39 16.49 19.47 18.63
N GLY A 40 15.24 19.98 18.56
CA GLY A 40 14.03 19.22 18.31
C GLY A 40 13.92 18.66 16.89
N LEU A 41 14.57 19.30 15.90
CA LEU A 41 14.48 18.93 14.49
C LEU A 41 14.87 17.47 14.24
N ARG A 42 15.99 17.01 14.81
CA ARG A 42 16.48 15.63 14.65
C ARG A 42 15.47 14.61 15.19
N THR A 43 14.89 14.89 16.35
CA THR A 43 13.91 13.99 17.00
C THR A 43 12.62 13.95 16.19
N SER A 44 12.13 15.10 15.75
CA SER A 44 10.96 15.21 14.88
C SER A 44 11.12 14.44 13.57
N VAL A 45 12.24 14.60 12.86
CA VAL A 45 12.51 13.86 11.60
C VAL A 45 12.56 12.34 11.84
N LYS A 46 13.17 11.91 12.95
CA LYS A 46 13.23 10.49 13.31
C LYS A 46 11.84 9.89 13.57
N SER A 47 10.93 10.66 14.16
CA SER A 47 9.56 10.25 14.51
C SER A 47 8.60 10.08 13.32
N ILE A 48 9.03 10.39 12.09
CA ILE A 48 8.21 10.22 10.89
C ILE A 48 8.03 8.73 10.61
N GLU A 49 6.82 8.21 10.75
CA GLU A 49 6.51 6.81 10.44
C GLU A 49 6.11 6.65 8.96
N PRO A 50 6.53 5.56 8.29
CA PRO A 50 6.11 5.27 6.93
C PRO A 50 4.62 4.91 6.88
N THR A 51 3.96 5.21 5.76
CA THR A 51 2.53 4.96 5.58
C THR A 51 2.22 4.54 4.14
N ALA A 52 1.22 3.68 3.95
CA ALA A 52 0.74 3.22 2.64
C ALA A 52 -0.72 3.59 2.41
N SER A 53 -1.05 4.87 2.51
CA SER A 53 -2.39 5.38 2.16
C SER A 53 -2.33 6.27 0.91
N TYR A 54 -3.50 6.63 0.41
CA TYR A 54 -3.63 7.58 -0.68
C TYR A 54 -2.98 8.92 -0.29
N ASP A 55 -2.10 9.43 -1.15
CA ASP A 55 -1.45 10.73 -0.97
C ASP A 55 -1.82 11.68 -2.10
N ASN A 56 -2.23 12.89 -1.73
CA ASN A 56 -2.35 14.02 -2.64
C ASN A 56 -1.18 14.98 -2.42
N ILE A 57 0.00 14.53 -2.81
CA ILE A 57 1.27 15.23 -2.57
C ILE A 57 1.23 16.68 -3.05
N TRP A 58 0.65 16.94 -4.24
CA TRP A 58 0.60 18.26 -4.85
C TRP A 58 -0.32 19.22 -4.11
N GLN A 59 -1.52 18.77 -3.70
CA GLN A 59 -2.42 19.57 -2.89
C GLN A 59 -1.82 19.90 -1.52
N ASN A 60 -1.12 18.93 -0.91
CA ASN A 60 -0.46 19.12 0.39
C ASN A 60 0.68 20.14 0.30
N ILE A 61 1.54 20.03 -0.71
CA ILE A 61 2.59 21.02 -0.99
C ILE A 61 1.97 22.41 -1.19
N ASN A 62 0.92 22.52 -2.01
CA ASN A 62 0.19 23.78 -2.20
C ASN A 62 -0.31 24.39 -0.89
N GLY A 63 -0.87 23.57 0.00
CA GLY A 63 -1.35 24.02 1.30
C GLY A 63 -0.23 24.62 2.17
N LEU A 64 0.95 23.99 2.16
CA LEU A 64 2.12 24.44 2.91
C LEU A 64 2.71 25.73 2.34
N LEU A 65 2.84 25.82 1.02
CA LEU A 65 3.50 26.97 0.37
C LEU A 65 2.63 28.23 0.33
N ARG A 66 1.31 28.10 0.56
CA ARG A 66 0.36 29.21 0.67
C ARG A 66 0.36 29.91 2.04
N ASP A 67 1.15 29.42 2.99
CA ASP A 67 1.22 30.01 4.32
C ASP A 67 1.74 31.47 4.24
N LYS A 68 0.85 32.42 4.55
CA LYS A 68 1.15 33.86 4.53
C LYS A 68 2.14 34.29 5.61
N THR A 69 2.47 33.41 6.56
CA THR A 69 3.54 33.65 7.53
C THR A 69 4.94 33.49 6.93
N ILE A 70 5.06 33.01 5.68
CA ILE A 70 6.32 32.92 4.93
C ILE A 70 6.65 34.27 4.32
N ILE A 71 7.46 35.03 5.07
CA ILE A 71 7.89 36.40 4.73
C ILE A 71 9.34 36.45 4.24
N GLU A 72 10.05 35.33 4.31
CA GLU A 72 11.46 35.24 3.95
C GLU A 72 11.66 35.46 2.44
N PRO A 73 12.72 36.19 2.03
CA PRO A 73 12.96 36.51 0.62
C PRO A 73 13.48 35.33 -0.19
N ILE A 74 14.14 34.37 0.45
CA ILE A 74 14.64 33.13 -0.18
C ILE A 74 13.76 32.00 0.31
N LYS A 75 13.05 31.35 -0.62
CA LYS A 75 12.11 30.27 -0.33
C LYS A 75 12.52 29.02 -1.10
N GLU A 76 12.72 27.93 -0.39
CA GLU A 76 13.19 26.66 -0.96
C GLU A 76 12.30 25.52 -0.47
N CYS A 77 11.87 24.66 -1.39
CA CYS A 77 11.04 23.49 -1.12
C CYS A 77 11.78 22.24 -1.57
N VAL A 78 12.14 21.38 -0.61
CA VAL A 78 12.80 20.09 -0.87
C VAL A 78 11.77 18.98 -0.74
N ILE A 79 11.58 18.21 -1.79
CA ILE A 79 10.59 17.13 -1.87
C ILE A 79 11.33 15.79 -1.94
N PHE A 80 11.11 14.93 -0.95
CA PHE A 80 11.55 13.54 -0.96
C PHE A 80 10.38 12.65 -1.35
N SER A 81 10.37 12.14 -2.58
CA SER A 81 9.31 11.26 -3.06
C SER A 81 9.79 10.50 -4.30
N ASP A 82 9.21 9.34 -4.58
CA ASP A 82 9.32 8.63 -5.86
C ASP A 82 8.28 9.10 -6.90
N LEU A 83 7.41 10.05 -6.54
CA LEU A 83 6.30 10.61 -7.32
C LEU A 83 5.44 9.56 -8.03
N MET A 84 4.25 9.31 -7.48
CA MET A 84 3.26 8.45 -8.14
C MET A 84 2.65 9.07 -9.40
N HIS A 85 2.58 10.40 -9.48
CA HIS A 85 2.01 11.14 -10.61
C HIS A 85 2.61 12.55 -10.72
N VAL A 86 2.63 13.09 -11.94
CA VAL A 86 3.05 14.47 -12.24
C VAL A 86 2.07 15.49 -11.65
N PRO A 87 2.50 16.73 -11.36
CA PRO A 87 1.60 17.78 -10.91
C PRO A 87 0.57 18.11 -12.00
N ASP A 88 -0.68 18.31 -11.58
CA ASP A 88 -1.74 18.78 -12.48
C ASP A 88 -1.80 20.32 -12.54
N SER A 89 -2.72 20.87 -13.33
CA SER A 89 -2.91 22.33 -13.45
C SER A 89 -3.42 22.99 -12.17
N SER A 90 -3.94 22.22 -11.20
CA SER A 90 -4.33 22.74 -9.89
C SER A 90 -3.13 23.08 -9.02
N PHE A 91 -1.98 22.43 -9.26
CA PHE A 91 -0.72 22.78 -8.62
C PHE A 91 -0.25 24.18 -9.04
N SER A 92 -0.13 24.43 -10.35
CA SER A 92 0.37 25.69 -10.90
C SER A 92 -0.58 26.86 -10.69
N SER A 93 -1.89 26.67 -10.86
CA SER A 93 -2.90 27.69 -10.50
C SER A 93 -3.06 27.86 -8.99
N GLY A 94 -2.52 26.91 -8.22
CA GLY A 94 -2.61 26.88 -6.77
C GLY A 94 -1.75 27.95 -6.10
N ILE A 95 -0.57 28.28 -6.62
CA ILE A 95 0.35 29.20 -5.95
C ILE A 95 0.57 30.40 -6.87
N GLY A 96 0.01 31.55 -6.49
CA GLY A 96 0.12 32.78 -7.29
C GLY A 96 1.56 33.28 -7.48
N ASN A 97 2.49 32.88 -6.60
CA ASN A 97 3.90 33.27 -6.61
C ASN A 97 4.82 32.05 -6.65
N LEU A 98 4.51 31.05 -7.50
CA LEU A 98 5.31 29.83 -7.58
C LEU A 98 6.76 30.12 -8.02
N ASP A 99 6.97 31.21 -8.77
CA ASP A 99 8.29 31.70 -9.20
C ASP A 99 9.16 32.23 -8.05
N ASP A 100 8.59 32.55 -6.88
CA ASP A 100 9.35 32.94 -5.68
C ASP A 100 10.07 31.74 -5.03
N TRP A 101 9.70 30.52 -5.42
CA TRP A 101 10.16 29.28 -4.79
C TRP A 101 11.17 28.55 -5.66
N LYS A 102 12.26 28.07 -5.05
CA LYS A 102 13.14 27.07 -5.65
C LYS A 102 12.73 25.68 -5.20
N PHE A 103 12.56 24.79 -6.16
CA PHE A 103 12.17 23.40 -5.89
C PHE A 103 13.36 22.46 -6.09
N TYR A 104 13.57 21.58 -5.12
CA TYR A 104 14.54 20.51 -5.18
C TYR A 104 13.80 19.19 -5.01
N PHE A 105 13.99 18.29 -5.96
CA PHE A 105 13.40 16.96 -5.91
C PHE A 105 14.49 15.93 -5.64
N ILE A 106 14.32 15.16 -4.57
CA ILE A 106 15.23 14.09 -4.17
C ILE A 106 14.49 12.78 -4.33
N GLN A 107 14.77 12.12 -5.43
CA GLN A 107 14.24 10.80 -5.72
C GLN A 107 14.90 9.78 -4.80
N PRO A 108 14.14 8.88 -4.15
CA PRO A 108 14.74 7.76 -3.45
C PRO A 108 15.50 6.89 -4.46
N GLY A 109 16.75 6.54 -4.13
CA GLY A 109 17.55 5.61 -4.94
C GLY A 109 16.89 4.23 -5.04
N PRO A 110 17.36 3.35 -5.94
CA PRO A 110 16.75 2.04 -6.18
C PRO A 110 16.68 1.22 -4.89
N VAL A 111 15.59 0.48 -4.72
CA VAL A 111 15.44 -0.47 -3.61
C VAL A 111 16.29 -1.70 -3.93
N TYR A 112 17.13 -2.12 -2.98
CA TYR A 112 18.04 -3.22 -3.23
C TYR A 112 17.32 -4.54 -3.03
N ASP A 113 16.68 -4.69 -1.88
CA ASP A 113 15.93 -5.87 -1.49
C ASP A 113 14.43 -5.53 -1.41
N ASN A 114 13.64 -5.90 -2.42
CA ASN A 114 12.18 -5.72 -2.38
C ASN A 114 11.40 -6.79 -3.14
N LEU A 115 10.40 -7.38 -2.47
CA LEU A 115 9.46 -8.35 -2.96
C LEU A 115 8.04 -7.87 -2.59
N ALA A 116 7.25 -7.54 -3.61
CA ALA A 116 5.95 -6.94 -3.42
C ALA A 116 4.82 -7.89 -3.81
N VAL A 117 3.78 -8.00 -2.98
CA VAL A 117 2.50 -8.56 -3.42
C VAL A 117 1.78 -7.52 -4.28
N LYS A 118 1.52 -7.84 -5.54
CA LYS A 118 0.86 -6.93 -6.50
C LYS A 118 -0.64 -7.08 -6.54
N ASP A 119 -1.10 -8.32 -6.45
CA ASP A 119 -2.53 -8.62 -6.51
C ASP A 119 -2.80 -9.96 -5.81
N VAL A 120 -3.97 -10.04 -5.18
CA VAL A 120 -4.55 -11.30 -4.69
C VAL A 120 -6.04 -11.27 -5.01
N SER A 121 -6.47 -12.20 -5.85
CA SER A 121 -7.86 -12.32 -6.26
C SER A 121 -8.40 -13.73 -6.02
N SER A 122 -9.65 -13.81 -5.57
CA SER A 122 -10.34 -15.07 -5.39
C SER A 122 -10.97 -15.51 -6.71
N ILE A 123 -10.61 -16.70 -7.18
CA ILE A 123 -11.21 -17.28 -8.40
C ILE A 123 -12.63 -17.78 -8.12
N ASN A 124 -12.88 -18.36 -6.94
CA ASN A 124 -14.19 -18.90 -6.58
C ASN A 124 -15.17 -17.75 -6.28
N ARG A 125 -16.29 -17.69 -7.00
CA ARG A 125 -17.38 -16.72 -6.71
C ARG A 125 -18.19 -17.11 -5.47
N ILE A 126 -18.49 -18.40 -5.34
CA ILE A 126 -19.18 -18.99 -4.19
C ILE A 126 -18.19 -19.88 -3.44
N LYS A 127 -18.18 -19.80 -2.11
CA LYS A 127 -17.30 -20.56 -1.24
C LYS A 127 -18.11 -21.17 -0.11
N THR A 128 -17.99 -22.46 0.07
CA THR A 128 -18.61 -23.19 1.19
C THR A 128 -17.53 -23.90 2.00
N LEU A 129 -17.86 -24.30 3.22
CA LEU A 129 -16.91 -24.90 4.19
C LEU A 129 -16.11 -26.09 3.63
N ASN A 130 -16.74 -26.86 2.72
CA ASN A 130 -16.16 -28.09 2.16
C ASN A 130 -15.58 -27.90 0.76
N GLN A 131 -15.48 -26.65 0.29
CA GLN A 131 -14.93 -26.34 -1.02
C GLN A 131 -13.58 -25.66 -0.91
N LEU A 132 -12.67 -26.09 -1.79
CA LEU A 132 -11.34 -25.55 -1.85
C LEU A 132 -11.38 -24.13 -2.42
N VAL A 133 -10.92 -23.17 -1.62
CA VAL A 133 -10.77 -21.77 -2.03
C VAL A 133 -9.50 -21.65 -2.86
N LYS A 134 -9.61 -21.01 -4.01
CA LYS A 134 -8.49 -20.72 -4.90
C LYS A 134 -8.21 -19.22 -4.93
N LEU A 135 -6.99 -18.85 -4.58
CA LEU A 135 -6.49 -17.48 -4.64
C LEU A 135 -5.40 -17.40 -5.71
N ASP A 136 -5.61 -16.57 -6.72
CA ASP A 136 -4.57 -16.18 -7.67
C ASP A 136 -3.79 -15.02 -7.08
N THR A 137 -2.47 -15.14 -7.04
CA THR A 137 -1.57 -14.21 -6.35
C THR A 137 -0.44 -13.82 -7.28
N ARG A 138 -0.21 -12.51 -7.45
CA ARG A 138 0.87 -11.94 -8.26
C ARG A 138 1.92 -11.32 -7.35
N ILE A 139 3.16 -11.74 -7.50
CA ILE A 139 4.29 -11.26 -6.69
C ILE A 139 5.41 -10.80 -7.61
N GLN A 140 5.96 -9.62 -7.34
CA GLN A 140 7.02 -9.00 -8.12
C GLN A 140 8.27 -8.79 -7.26
N ASN A 141 9.44 -9.16 -7.78
CA ASN A 141 10.70 -8.64 -7.25
C ASN A 141 10.94 -7.24 -7.81
N ALA A 142 10.66 -6.23 -7.00
CA ALA A 142 10.87 -4.81 -7.35
C ALA A 142 12.28 -4.32 -6.97
N GLY A 143 13.06 -5.18 -6.30
CA GLY A 143 14.45 -4.92 -5.96
C GLY A 143 15.42 -5.29 -7.09
N THR A 144 16.70 -5.14 -6.77
CA THR A 144 17.83 -5.54 -7.64
C THR A 144 18.52 -6.81 -7.17
N LEU A 145 18.22 -7.27 -5.95
CA LEU A 145 18.70 -8.53 -5.39
C LEU A 145 17.92 -9.72 -5.97
N GLN A 146 18.65 -10.67 -6.56
CA GLN A 146 18.07 -11.98 -6.90
C GLN A 146 17.81 -12.77 -5.63
N LYS A 147 16.61 -13.35 -5.49
CA LYS A 147 16.21 -14.08 -4.29
C LYS A 147 15.93 -15.55 -4.58
N PRO A 148 16.90 -16.45 -4.34
CA PRO A 148 16.64 -17.89 -4.38
C PRO A 148 15.89 -18.34 -3.12
N ASN A 149 14.96 -19.28 -3.26
CA ASN A 149 14.30 -19.99 -2.16
C ASN A 149 13.52 -19.11 -1.16
N VAL A 150 12.66 -18.24 -1.66
CA VAL A 150 11.77 -17.40 -0.84
C VAL A 150 10.49 -18.15 -0.47
N PRO A 151 10.17 -18.32 0.82
CA PRO A 151 8.88 -18.85 1.25
C PRO A 151 7.78 -17.80 1.13
N LEU A 152 6.64 -18.19 0.57
CA LEU A 152 5.42 -17.39 0.45
C LEU A 152 4.34 -18.10 1.24
N GLU A 153 3.67 -17.39 2.15
CA GLU A 153 2.69 -17.99 3.05
C GLU A 153 1.27 -17.47 2.79
N LEU A 154 0.28 -18.37 2.87
CA LEU A 154 -1.14 -18.05 2.94
C LEU A 154 -1.66 -18.35 4.34
N LEU A 155 -2.32 -17.37 4.94
CA LEU A 155 -2.99 -17.48 6.22
C LEU A 155 -4.49 -17.24 6.07
N PHE A 156 -5.31 -18.00 6.80
CA PHE A 156 -6.72 -17.73 7.05
C PHE A 156 -6.93 -17.50 8.56
N ASN A 157 -7.53 -16.38 8.96
CA ASN A 157 -7.76 -16.02 10.37
C ASN A 157 -6.50 -16.20 11.23
N ASN A 158 -5.37 -15.69 10.72
CA ASN A 158 -4.03 -15.80 11.33
C ASN A 158 -3.46 -17.23 11.46
N GLN A 159 -4.08 -18.25 10.87
CA GLN A 159 -3.56 -19.61 10.81
C GLN A 159 -2.96 -19.87 9.43
N ARG A 160 -1.72 -20.37 9.37
CA ARG A 160 -1.08 -20.74 8.11
C ARG A 160 -1.75 -21.97 7.51
N VAL A 161 -2.30 -21.81 6.31
CA VAL A 161 -3.01 -22.86 5.57
C VAL A 161 -2.31 -23.27 4.27
N GLY A 162 -1.31 -22.50 3.84
CA GLY A 162 -0.53 -22.83 2.65
C GLY A 162 0.85 -22.19 2.66
N GLN A 163 1.79 -22.82 1.96
CA GLN A 163 3.14 -22.31 1.74
C GLN A 163 3.69 -22.82 0.42
N VAL A 164 4.42 -21.97 -0.29
CA VAL A 164 5.22 -22.35 -1.46
C VAL A 164 6.60 -21.71 -1.37
N VAL A 165 7.61 -22.33 -1.96
CA VAL A 165 8.96 -21.76 -2.07
C VAL A 165 9.26 -21.49 -3.53
N SER A 166 9.74 -20.29 -3.84
CA SER A 166 10.09 -19.92 -5.21
C SER A 166 11.34 -19.03 -5.25
N GLU A 167 11.96 -18.96 -6.42
CA GLU A 167 13.02 -18.00 -6.70
C GLU A 167 12.45 -16.77 -7.41
N PHE A 168 13.10 -15.61 -7.28
CA PHE A 168 12.68 -14.39 -7.96
C PHE A 168 13.85 -13.63 -8.56
N ASP A 169 13.82 -13.45 -9.87
CA ASP A 169 14.77 -12.61 -10.59
C ASP A 169 14.39 -11.14 -10.49
N PRO A 170 15.37 -10.22 -10.45
CA PRO A 170 15.11 -8.78 -10.39
C PRO A 170 14.17 -8.28 -11.49
N GLY A 171 13.18 -7.48 -11.10
CA GLY A 171 12.20 -6.88 -12.00
C GLY A 171 11.16 -7.84 -12.57
N LYS A 172 11.18 -9.13 -12.20
CA LYS A 172 10.22 -10.14 -12.69
C LYS A 172 9.04 -10.32 -11.76
N GLU A 173 7.90 -10.62 -12.38
CA GLU A 173 6.66 -11.00 -11.70
C GLU A 173 6.38 -12.48 -11.91
N LYS A 174 5.89 -13.15 -10.86
CA LYS A 174 5.46 -14.55 -10.87
C LYS A 174 4.05 -14.68 -10.30
N GLY A 175 3.27 -15.58 -10.89
CA GLY A 175 1.91 -15.92 -10.44
C GLY A 175 1.91 -17.21 -9.62
N PHE A 176 1.09 -17.26 -8.58
CA PHE A 176 0.91 -18.40 -7.70
C PHE A 176 -0.57 -18.67 -7.49
N LEU A 177 -0.96 -19.94 -7.55
CA LEU A 177 -2.31 -20.39 -7.23
C LEU A 177 -2.30 -21.06 -5.87
N PHE A 178 -2.75 -20.34 -4.84
CA PHE A 178 -2.94 -20.93 -3.51
C PHE A 178 -4.30 -21.63 -3.41
N GLN A 179 -4.29 -22.75 -2.70
CA GLN A 179 -5.44 -23.64 -2.55
C GLN A 179 -5.54 -24.10 -1.10
N ALA A 180 -6.65 -23.79 -0.44
CA ALA A 180 -6.88 -24.16 0.95
C ALA A 180 -8.37 -24.33 1.28
N TYR A 181 -8.67 -25.16 2.26
CA TYR A 181 -10.01 -25.31 2.80
C TYR A 181 -10.24 -24.27 3.92
N PRO A 182 -11.37 -23.56 3.93
CA PRO A 182 -11.74 -22.73 5.05
C PRO A 182 -12.12 -23.61 6.25
N ALA A 183 -11.71 -23.22 7.45
CA ALA A 183 -12.01 -23.97 8.67
C ALA A 183 -13.39 -23.64 9.27
N GLU A 184 -13.93 -22.46 8.96
CA GLU A 184 -15.14 -21.92 9.60
C GLU A 184 -16.05 -21.21 8.59
N VAL A 185 -17.35 -21.18 8.90
CA VAL A 185 -18.37 -20.40 8.17
C VAL A 185 -18.32 -18.96 8.65
N GLY A 186 -18.55 -18.01 7.73
CA GLY A 186 -18.52 -16.58 8.02
C GLY A 186 -17.53 -15.84 7.13
N ILE A 187 -17.11 -14.65 7.55
CA ILE A 187 -16.07 -13.90 6.85
C ILE A 187 -14.72 -14.47 7.27
N VAL A 188 -14.01 -15.07 6.32
CA VAL A 188 -12.62 -15.49 6.51
C VAL A 188 -11.69 -14.39 6.03
N GLU A 189 -10.75 -14.02 6.89
CA GLU A 189 -9.67 -13.09 6.57
C GLU A 189 -8.48 -13.87 6.02
N GLY A 190 -8.27 -13.75 4.71
CA GLY A 190 -7.10 -14.25 4.02
C GLY A 190 -5.96 -13.24 4.02
N ARG A 191 -4.73 -13.73 4.21
CA ARG A 191 -3.52 -12.91 4.14
C ARG A 191 -2.42 -13.64 3.40
N ILE A 192 -1.83 -13.01 2.39
CA ILE A 192 -0.56 -13.42 1.80
C ILE A 192 0.56 -12.70 2.54
N ILE A 193 1.61 -13.43 2.91
CA ILE A 193 2.78 -12.89 3.61
C ILE A 193 4.07 -13.27 2.87
N LEU A 194 4.92 -12.27 2.68
CA LEU A 194 6.28 -12.37 2.19
C LEU A 194 7.29 -12.18 3.34
N PRO A 195 8.52 -12.69 3.21
CA PRO A 195 9.58 -12.40 4.18
C PRO A 195 9.92 -10.91 4.19
N LYS A 196 10.37 -10.43 5.35
CA LYS A 196 10.82 -9.04 5.52
C LYS A 196 11.96 -8.69 4.56
N ASP A 197 11.90 -7.49 4.01
CA ASP A 197 12.90 -6.86 3.15
C ASP A 197 13.00 -5.35 3.43
N ASP A 198 13.53 -4.56 2.49
CA ASP A 198 13.71 -3.11 2.66
C ASP A 198 12.37 -2.33 2.67
N TYR A 199 11.25 -2.94 2.26
CA TYR A 199 9.96 -2.27 2.16
C TYR A 199 8.81 -3.10 2.75
N GLU A 200 8.52 -2.92 4.03
CA GLU A 200 7.58 -3.79 4.75
C GLU A 200 6.10 -3.66 4.33
N LEU A 201 5.71 -2.55 3.71
CA LEU A 201 4.29 -2.22 3.50
C LEU A 201 3.64 -2.97 2.34
N ASP A 202 4.41 -3.54 1.41
CA ASP A 202 3.93 -4.37 0.30
C ASP A 202 4.21 -5.88 0.50
N ASN A 203 4.82 -6.25 1.64
CA ASN A 203 5.07 -7.64 2.02
C ASN A 203 3.83 -8.42 2.46
N SER A 204 2.68 -7.76 2.58
CA SER A 204 1.44 -8.47 2.89
C SER A 204 0.22 -7.88 2.23
N TRP A 205 -0.69 -8.77 1.85
CA TRP A 205 -1.95 -8.43 1.20
C TRP A 205 -3.11 -9.13 1.88
N TYR A 206 -4.22 -8.40 2.08
CA TYR A 206 -5.40 -8.88 2.77
C TYR A 206 -6.55 -9.10 1.78
N VAL A 207 -7.30 -10.19 1.98
CA VAL A 207 -8.52 -10.49 1.24
C VAL A 207 -9.57 -10.99 2.22
N SER A 208 -10.76 -10.41 2.19
CA SER A 208 -11.89 -10.92 2.98
C SER A 208 -12.83 -11.71 2.06
N MET A 209 -13.25 -12.88 2.51
CA MET A 209 -14.13 -13.73 1.71
C MET A 209 -15.25 -14.35 2.57
N PRO A 210 -16.51 -14.27 2.10
CA PRO A 210 -17.60 -14.97 2.76
C PRO A 210 -17.53 -16.46 2.44
N ILE A 211 -17.52 -17.28 3.49
CA ILE A 211 -17.67 -18.73 3.46
C ILE A 211 -19.06 -19.07 3.97
N MET A 212 -19.86 -19.75 3.14
CA MET A 212 -21.22 -20.14 3.48
C MET A 212 -21.27 -21.57 4.02
N ASP A 213 -22.25 -21.82 4.89
CA ASP A 213 -22.63 -23.18 5.31
C ASP A 213 -23.19 -23.98 4.13
N GLN A 214 -24.06 -23.34 3.36
CA GLN A 214 -24.75 -23.90 2.19
C GLN A 214 -25.12 -22.78 1.21
N ILE A 215 -25.33 -23.14 -0.05
CA ILE A 215 -25.82 -22.19 -1.06
C ILE A 215 -27.33 -22.03 -0.89
N ARG A 216 -27.77 -20.83 -0.48
CA ARG A 216 -29.21 -20.52 -0.34
C ARG A 216 -29.75 -19.93 -1.63
N CYS A 217 -30.56 -20.71 -2.35
CA CYS A 217 -31.22 -20.27 -3.58
C CYS A 217 -32.67 -19.86 -3.31
N GLY A 218 -33.05 -18.65 -3.70
CA GLY A 218 -34.45 -18.25 -3.77
C GLY A 218 -35.06 -18.66 -5.11
N ILE A 219 -36.16 -19.43 -5.09
CA ILE A 219 -36.87 -19.85 -6.29
C ILE A 219 -38.12 -18.98 -6.45
N ILE A 220 -38.27 -18.34 -7.61
CA ILE A 220 -39.43 -17.52 -7.96
C ILE A 220 -40.01 -18.08 -9.25
N GLY A 221 -41.28 -18.51 -9.20
CA GLY A 221 -42.00 -19.06 -10.35
C GLY A 221 -43.39 -18.43 -10.48
N ALA A 222 -43.98 -18.54 -11.68
CA ALA A 222 -45.33 -18.05 -11.95
C ALA A 222 -46.39 -18.95 -11.29
N THR A 223 -46.08 -20.25 -11.15
CA THR A 223 -46.97 -21.26 -10.55
C THR A 223 -46.22 -22.13 -9.53
N ALA A 224 -46.96 -22.84 -8.68
CA ALA A 224 -46.38 -23.78 -7.71
C ALA A 224 -45.69 -24.99 -8.38
N GLU A 225 -46.19 -25.42 -9.54
CA GLU A 225 -45.58 -26.51 -10.31
C GLU A 225 -44.22 -26.10 -10.87
N ASP A 226 -44.07 -24.88 -11.39
CA ASP A 226 -42.78 -24.35 -11.86
C ASP A 226 -41.74 -24.32 -10.74
N ILE A 227 -42.14 -23.87 -9.54
CA ILE A 227 -41.27 -23.84 -8.36
C ILE A 227 -40.81 -25.25 -7.99
N THR A 228 -41.74 -26.22 -8.02
CA THR A 228 -41.45 -27.62 -7.65
C THR A 228 -40.46 -28.26 -8.62
N ILE A 229 -40.62 -28.02 -9.93
CA ILE A 229 -39.69 -28.52 -10.97
C ILE A 229 -38.29 -27.92 -10.76
N LEU A 230 -38.20 -26.60 -10.53
CA LEU A 230 -36.92 -25.94 -10.28
C LEU A 230 -36.25 -26.45 -8.99
N GLU A 231 -37.01 -26.69 -7.94
CA GLU A 231 -36.50 -27.25 -6.68
C GLU A 231 -35.94 -28.66 -6.88
N MET A 232 -36.66 -29.52 -7.62
CA MET A 232 -36.19 -30.86 -7.96
C MET A 232 -34.88 -30.85 -8.76
N ILE A 233 -34.77 -29.97 -9.76
CA ILE A 233 -33.55 -29.85 -10.57
C ILE A 233 -32.38 -29.41 -9.70
N LEU A 234 -32.56 -28.41 -8.83
CA LEU A 234 -31.50 -27.90 -7.97
C LEU A 234 -31.02 -28.96 -6.96
N ARG A 235 -31.93 -29.72 -6.35
CA ARG A 235 -31.58 -30.82 -5.44
C ARG A 235 -30.82 -31.96 -6.12
N ALA A 236 -30.99 -32.14 -7.43
CA ALA A 236 -30.26 -33.16 -8.18
C ALA A 236 -28.81 -32.76 -8.53
N ILE A 237 -28.47 -31.46 -8.49
CA ILE A 237 -27.14 -30.94 -8.83
C ILE A 237 -26.17 -31.03 -7.65
N ASP A 238 -26.66 -30.90 -6.42
CA ASP A 238 -25.87 -30.95 -5.17
C ASP A 238 -26.63 -31.82 -4.13
N PRO A 239 -26.49 -33.16 -4.16
CA PRO A 239 -27.28 -34.10 -3.35
C PRO A 239 -26.95 -34.07 -1.85
#